data_AF-A0A6M2C677-F1
#
_entry.id   AF-A0A6M2C677-F1
#
_cell.length_a   1.000
_cell.length_b   1.000
_cell.length_c   1.000
_cell.angle_alpha   90.00
_cell.angle_beta   90.00
_cell.angle_gamma   90.00
#
_symmetry.space_group_name_H-M   'P 1'
#
loop_
_entity.id
_entity.type
_entity.pdbx_description
1 polymer ?
#
loop_
_entity_poly.entity_id
_entity_poly.type
_entity_poly.pdbx_seq_one_letter_code
_entity_poly.pdbx_strand_id
1 'polypeptide(L)'
;MNWKVLKTEEDYNKASMRLMELFHAKENTPEGDELDLLIVLIKDYDDKHYDLPELDALEVIKYKMEEMGIKAKDLEGIIGSKGYVSAILSGKREITLKMAQKLKNYFSIPAEVFFALGLKTQFFTVLVVTLMVMRFHLAQNCNLCPQTESR
;
A
#
# COMPACT_ATOMS: atom_id res chain seq x y z
N MET A 1 -22.98 18.47 -3.00
CA MET A 1 -22.37 17.37 -3.79
C MET A 1 -23.45 16.43 -4.33
N ASN A 2 -23.25 15.85 -5.51
CA ASN A 2 -24.14 14.82 -6.09
C ASN A 2 -23.33 13.67 -6.72
N TRP A 3 -22.49 13.04 -5.90
CA TRP A 3 -21.80 11.81 -6.29
C TRP A 3 -22.74 10.61 -6.11
N LYS A 4 -22.58 9.61 -6.98
CA LYS A 4 -23.30 8.34 -6.92
C LYS A 4 -22.29 7.20 -6.85
N VAL A 5 -22.78 6.01 -6.51
CA VAL A 5 -21.98 4.77 -6.57
C VAL A 5 -21.33 4.66 -7.95
N LEU A 6 -20.01 4.49 -7.96
CA LEU A 6 -19.20 4.39 -9.17
C LEU A 6 -19.46 3.01 -9.79
N LYS A 7 -19.76 2.98 -11.09
CA LYS A 7 -20.08 1.72 -11.80
C LYS A 7 -19.15 1.45 -12.98
N THR A 8 -18.49 2.48 -13.47
CA THR A 8 -17.62 2.42 -14.63
C THR A 8 -16.24 2.96 -14.29
N GLU A 9 -15.25 2.55 -15.08
CA GLU A 9 -13.89 3.07 -14.97
C GLU A 9 -13.83 4.59 -15.22
N GLU A 10 -14.72 5.12 -16.06
CA GLU A 10 -14.82 6.56 -16.30
C GLU A 10 -15.30 7.31 -15.04
N ASP A 11 -16.30 6.78 -14.32
CA ASP A 11 -16.75 7.34 -13.04
C ASP A 11 -15.62 7.32 -12.00
N TYR A 12 -14.89 6.20 -11.95
CA TYR A 12 -13.72 6.02 -11.08
C TYR A 12 -12.62 7.03 -11.36
N ASN A 13 -12.25 7.22 -12.63
CA ASN A 13 -11.22 8.16 -13.03
C ASN A 13 -11.62 9.60 -12.70
N LYS A 14 -12.87 9.99 -12.95
CA LYS A 14 -13.39 11.33 -12.58
C LYS A 14 -13.36 11.55 -11.07
N ALA A 15 -13.82 10.57 -10.29
CA ALA A 15 -13.79 10.63 -8.84
C ALA A 15 -12.35 10.74 -8.31
N SER A 16 -11.42 9.97 -8.88
CA SER A 16 -10.00 9.97 -8.50
C SER A 16 -9.31 11.29 -8.81
N MET A 17 -9.57 11.88 -9.99
CA MET A 17 -9.07 13.21 -10.33
C MET A 17 -9.60 14.27 -9.37
N ARG A 18 -10.90 14.24 -9.06
CA ARG A 18 -11.50 15.19 -8.11
C ARG A 18 -10.91 15.04 -6.71
N LEU A 19 -10.70 13.80 -6.25
CA LEU A 19 -10.06 13.53 -4.97
C LEU A 19 -8.67 14.16 -4.90
N MET A 20 -7.87 14.08 -5.97
CA MET A 20 -6.54 14.71 -6.02
C MET A 20 -6.62 16.24 -5.91
N GLU A 21 -7.61 16.88 -6.55
CA GLU A 21 -7.84 18.33 -6.41
C GLU A 21 -8.16 18.74 -4.97
N LEU A 22 -8.88 17.87 -4.26
CA LEU A 22 -9.34 18.10 -2.89
C LEU A 22 -8.39 17.57 -1.82
N PHE A 23 -7.23 17.03 -2.19
CA PHE A 23 -6.34 16.32 -1.26
C PHE A 23 -5.89 17.16 -0.05
N HIS A 24 -5.87 18.50 -0.19
CA HIS A 24 -5.53 19.44 0.89
C HIS A 24 -6.74 20.12 1.52
N ALA A 25 -7.96 19.66 1.25
CA ALA A 25 -9.17 20.16 1.87
C ALA A 25 -9.10 19.97 3.39
N LYS A 26 -9.62 20.96 4.13
CA LYS A 26 -9.66 20.89 5.60
C LYS A 26 -10.86 20.07 6.04
N GLU A 27 -10.70 19.34 7.12
CA GLU A 27 -11.81 18.67 7.80
C GLU A 27 -12.92 19.66 8.17
N ASN A 28 -14.17 19.19 8.21
CA ASN A 28 -15.35 20.00 8.53
C ASN A 28 -15.59 21.17 7.55
N THR A 29 -15.16 21.02 6.30
CA THR A 29 -15.50 21.92 5.20
C THR A 29 -16.32 21.15 4.15
N PRO A 30 -17.14 21.81 3.32
CA PRO A 30 -17.85 21.14 2.23
C PRO A 30 -16.92 20.33 1.31
N GLU A 31 -15.72 20.84 1.07
CA GLU A 31 -14.66 20.17 0.31
C GLU A 31 -14.09 18.95 1.04
N GLY A 32 -13.92 19.03 2.37
CA GLY A 32 -13.52 17.90 3.21
C GLY A 32 -14.58 16.80 3.24
N ASP A 33 -15.86 17.16 3.38
CA ASP A 33 -16.98 16.22 3.34
C ASP A 33 -17.08 15.53 1.96
N GLU A 34 -16.77 16.25 0.88
CA GLU A 34 -16.67 15.68 -0.47
C GLU A 34 -15.47 14.74 -0.61
N LEU A 35 -14.31 15.12 -0.08
CA LEU A 35 -13.12 14.29 -0.07
C LEU A 35 -13.40 12.95 0.64
N ASP A 36 -14.01 12.99 1.83
CA ASP A 36 -14.36 11.80 2.60
C ASP A 36 -15.32 10.89 1.83
N LEU A 37 -16.34 11.46 1.20
CA LEU A 37 -17.27 10.71 0.36
C LEU A 37 -16.57 10.05 -0.84
N LEU A 38 -15.69 10.78 -1.53
CA LEU A 38 -14.93 10.28 -2.67
C LEU A 38 -14.01 9.12 -2.27
N ILE A 39 -13.33 9.21 -1.12
CA ILE A 39 -12.50 8.13 -0.57
C ILE A 39 -13.33 6.85 -0.41
N VAL A 40 -14.52 6.95 0.16
CA VAL A 40 -15.42 5.79 0.35
C VAL A 40 -15.87 5.20 -0.99
N LEU A 41 -16.26 6.04 -1.95
CA LEU A 41 -16.74 5.60 -3.26
C LEU A 41 -15.65 4.92 -4.10
N ILE A 42 -14.44 5.49 -4.11
CA ILE A 42 -13.27 4.94 -4.80
C ILE A 42 -12.89 3.60 -4.17
N LYS A 43 -12.86 3.53 -2.84
CA LYS A 43 -12.59 2.27 -2.12
C LYS A 43 -13.61 1.18 -2.46
N ASP A 44 -14.90 1.49 -2.45
CA ASP A 44 -15.95 0.52 -2.81
C ASP A 44 -15.81 0.02 -4.24
N TYR A 45 -15.44 0.89 -5.19
CA TYR A 45 -15.15 0.49 -6.55
C TYR A 45 -13.91 -0.42 -6.63
N ASP A 46 -12.82 -0.04 -5.97
CA ASP A 46 -11.57 -0.79 -5.97
C ASP A 46 -11.72 -2.17 -5.34
N ASP A 47 -12.40 -2.28 -4.21
CA ASP A 47 -12.68 -3.57 -3.54
C ASP A 47 -13.46 -4.55 -4.43
N LYS A 48 -14.25 -4.04 -5.40
CA LYS A 48 -15.06 -4.84 -6.34
C LYS A 48 -14.33 -5.21 -7.62
N HIS A 49 -13.38 -4.39 -8.07
CA HIS A 49 -12.74 -4.53 -9.38
C HIS A 49 -11.27 -4.97 -9.31
N TYR A 50 -10.58 -4.64 -8.22
CA TYR A 50 -9.18 -4.96 -8.04
C TYR A 50 -9.00 -5.80 -6.78
N ASP A 51 -8.64 -7.06 -6.97
CA ASP A 51 -8.07 -7.83 -5.88
C ASP A 51 -6.68 -7.28 -5.60
N LEU A 52 -6.49 -6.72 -4.41
CA LEU A 52 -5.16 -6.40 -3.91
C LEU A 52 -4.33 -7.70 -3.96
N PRO A 53 -3.13 -7.67 -4.55
CA PRO A 53 -2.27 -8.83 -4.53
C PRO A 53 -2.01 -9.18 -3.07
N GLU A 54 -2.30 -10.43 -2.70
CA GLU A 54 -1.97 -10.94 -1.39
C GLU A 54 -0.45 -10.86 -1.25
N LEU A 55 0.02 -10.06 -0.29
CA LEU A 55 1.46 -9.94 -0.04
C LEU A 55 1.92 -11.30 0.49
N ASP A 56 2.68 -12.02 -0.32
CA ASP A 56 3.33 -13.24 0.14
C ASP A 56 4.34 -12.85 1.23
N ALA A 57 4.11 -13.36 2.44
CA ALA A 57 4.97 -13.14 3.59
C ALA A 57 6.44 -13.49 3.28
N LEU A 58 6.68 -14.45 2.38
CA LEU A 58 8.00 -14.78 1.88
C LEU A 58 8.64 -13.62 1.10
N GLU A 59 7.89 -13.01 0.19
CA GLU A 59 8.37 -11.88 -0.61
C GLU A 59 8.63 -10.65 0.27
N VAL A 60 7.81 -10.41 1.30
CA VAL A 60 8.06 -9.37 2.30
C VAL A 60 9.39 -9.58 3.01
N ILE A 61 9.67 -10.83 3.45
CA ILE A 61 10.94 -11.15 4.12
C ILE A 61 12.11 -10.91 3.16
N LYS A 62 12.02 -11.40 1.92
CA LYS A 62 13.09 -11.23 0.92
C LYS A 62 13.34 -9.75 0.62
N TYR A 63 12.28 -8.98 0.43
CA TYR A 63 12.37 -7.54 0.20
C TYR A 63 13.06 -6.83 1.37
N LYS A 64 12.67 -7.15 2.61
CA LYS A 64 13.35 -6.59 3.79
C LYS A 64 14.80 -7.05 3.94
N MET A 65 15.10 -8.29 3.55
CA MET A 65 16.49 -8.75 3.52
C MET A 65 17.33 -7.95 2.53
N GLU A 66 16.79 -7.65 1.34
CA GLU A 66 17.44 -6.82 0.32
C GLU A 66 17.60 -5.36 0.78
N GLU A 67 16.51 -4.75 1.28
CA GLU A 67 16.48 -3.36 1.79
C GLU A 67 17.53 -3.14 2.89
N MET A 68 17.69 -4.12 3.79
CA MET A 68 18.62 -4.04 4.92
C MET A 68 20.01 -4.64 4.61
N GLY A 69 20.20 -5.25 3.43
CA GLY A 69 21.46 -5.90 3.05
C GLY A 69 21.85 -7.12 3.90
N ILE A 70 20.88 -7.80 4.53
CA ILE A 70 21.12 -8.95 5.42
C ILE A 70 20.96 -10.28 4.67
N LYS A 71 21.57 -11.34 5.21
CA LYS A 71 21.59 -12.68 4.60
C LYS A 71 20.75 -13.66 5.42
N ALA A 72 20.41 -14.80 4.82
CA ALA A 72 19.61 -15.85 5.47
C ALA A 72 20.20 -16.30 6.83
N LYS A 73 21.53 -16.33 6.96
CA LYS A 73 22.21 -16.66 8.22
C LYS A 73 21.83 -15.72 9.38
N ASP A 74 21.51 -14.46 9.07
CA ASP A 74 21.21 -13.44 10.08
C ASP A 74 19.78 -13.63 10.63
N LEU A 75 18.95 -14.44 9.96
CA LEU A 75 17.62 -14.83 10.44
C LEU A 75 17.63 -16.05 11.35
N GLU A 76 18.77 -16.76 11.51
CA GLU A 76 18.81 -17.99 12.30
C GLU A 76 18.49 -17.76 13.79
N GLY A 77 18.88 -16.60 14.33
CA GLY A 77 18.54 -16.19 15.71
C GLY A 77 17.06 -15.80 15.91
N ILE A 78 16.32 -15.59 14.82
CA ILE A 78 14.95 -15.09 14.85
C ILE A 78 13.98 -16.24 14.56
N ILE A 79 14.21 -16.92 13.44
CA ILE A 79 13.33 -17.95 12.89
C ILE A 79 13.68 -19.33 13.46
N GLY A 80 14.98 -19.69 13.50
CA GLY A 80 15.45 -21.00 13.94
C GLY A 80 16.67 -21.48 13.16
N SER A 81 16.91 -22.80 13.13
CA SER A 81 18.12 -23.36 12.50
C SER A 81 18.26 -22.99 11.01
N LYS A 82 19.50 -22.95 10.50
CA LYS A 82 19.82 -22.74 9.06
C LYS A 82 18.91 -23.48 8.09
N GLY A 83 18.68 -24.78 8.33
CA GLY A 83 17.81 -25.61 7.49
C GLY A 83 16.36 -25.16 7.51
N TYR A 84 15.89 -24.67 8.66
CA TYR A 84 14.53 -24.15 8.83
C TYR A 84 14.35 -22.80 8.13
N VAL A 85 15.33 -21.89 8.26
CA VAL A 85 15.36 -20.62 7.53
C VAL A 85 15.32 -20.88 6.02
N SER A 86 16.17 -21.79 5.52
CA SER A 86 16.19 -22.12 4.09
C SER A 86 14.88 -22.73 3.61
N ALA A 87 14.19 -23.53 4.43
CA ALA A 87 12.90 -24.11 4.08
C ALA A 87 11.80 -23.04 3.97
N ILE A 88 11.80 -22.05 4.87
CA ILE A 88 10.89 -20.89 4.76
C ILE A 88 11.23 -20.05 3.53
N LEU A 89 12.49 -19.67 3.34
CA LEU A 89 12.91 -18.81 2.23
C LEU A 89 12.72 -19.45 0.83
N SER A 90 12.51 -20.77 0.78
CA SER A 90 12.18 -21.52 -0.44
C SER A 90 10.70 -21.89 -0.57
N GLY A 91 9.84 -21.43 0.34
CA GLY A 91 8.40 -21.72 0.34
C GLY A 91 8.04 -23.15 0.71
N LYS A 92 8.99 -23.96 1.17
CA LYS A 92 8.74 -25.36 1.58
C LYS A 92 8.09 -25.46 2.97
N ARG A 93 8.07 -24.36 3.73
CA ARG A 93 7.43 -24.25 5.04
C ARG A 93 6.82 -22.87 5.21
N GLU A 94 5.63 -22.83 5.81
CA GLU A 94 4.95 -21.60 6.18
C GLU A 94 5.54 -20.97 7.45
N ILE A 95 5.34 -19.66 7.59
CA ILE A 95 5.73 -18.89 8.76
C ILE A 95 4.66 -19.05 9.84
N THR A 96 5.10 -19.40 11.06
CA THR A 96 4.17 -19.50 12.21
C THR A 96 3.91 -18.13 12.83
N LEU A 97 2.80 -17.98 13.57
CA LEU A 97 2.47 -16.74 14.28
C LEU A 97 3.59 -16.25 15.21
N LYS A 98 4.25 -17.17 15.92
CA LYS A 98 5.38 -16.85 16.80
C LYS A 98 6.58 -16.30 16.03
N MET A 99 6.83 -16.80 14.81
CA MET A 99 7.92 -16.30 13.95
C MET A 99 7.59 -14.93 13.39
N ALA A 100 6.36 -14.73 12.90
CA ALA A 100 5.89 -13.43 12.43
C ALA A 100 6.02 -12.34 13.49
N GLN A 101 5.70 -12.64 14.75
CA GLN A 101 5.91 -11.70 15.87
C GLN A 101 7.39 -11.34 16.09
N LYS A 102 8.30 -12.31 15.96
CA LYS A 102 9.74 -12.05 16.06
C LYS A 102 10.26 -11.23 14.86
N LEU A 103 9.78 -11.55 13.66
CA LEU A 103 10.11 -10.82 12.43
C LEU A 103 9.58 -9.39 12.47
N LYS A 104 8.38 -9.16 13.02
CA LYS A 104 7.86 -7.82 13.31
C LYS A 104 8.85 -6.99 14.12
N ASN A 105 9.35 -7.55 15.22
CA ASN A 105 10.26 -6.81 16.09
C ASN A 105 11.61 -6.54 15.39
N TYR A 106 12.06 -7.48 14.56
CA TYR A 106 13.33 -7.36 13.87
C TYR A 106 13.28 -6.38 12.69
N PHE A 107 12.23 -6.45 11.87
CA PHE A 107 12.05 -5.58 10.70
C PHE A 107 11.33 -4.27 11.03
N SER A 108 10.85 -4.11 12.26
CA SER A 108 10.03 -2.96 12.68
C SER A 108 8.80 -2.73 11.80
N ILE A 109 8.21 -3.79 11.26
CA ILE A 109 6.96 -3.75 10.49
C ILE A 109 5.86 -4.55 11.19
N PRO A 110 4.58 -4.19 11.05
CA PRO A 110 3.47 -4.92 11.68
C PRO A 110 3.50 -6.42 11.34
N ALA A 111 3.07 -7.26 12.29
CA ALA A 111 3.12 -8.72 12.10
C ALA A 111 2.12 -9.20 11.05
N GLU A 112 1.05 -8.42 10.89
CA GLU A 112 -0.04 -8.53 9.93
C GLU A 112 0.49 -8.64 8.49
N VAL A 113 1.64 -8.02 8.19
CA VAL A 113 2.28 -8.07 6.86
C VAL A 113 2.82 -9.47 6.52
N PHE A 114 3.08 -10.30 7.53
CA PHE A 114 3.56 -11.68 7.35
C PHE A 114 2.45 -12.72 7.35
N PHE A 115 1.19 -12.30 7.28
CA PHE A 115 0.07 -13.22 7.14
C PHE A 115 -0.71 -12.91 5.87
N ALA A 116 -1.08 -13.98 5.17
CA ALA A 116 -2.21 -14.00 4.23
C ALA A 116 -3.56 -13.91 4.99
N LEU A 117 -3.63 -13.10 6.05
CA LEU A 117 -4.91 -12.69 6.60
C LEU A 117 -5.36 -11.58 5.67
N GLY A 118 -6.42 -11.83 4.88
CA GLY A 118 -7.01 -10.92 3.90
C GLY A 118 -7.42 -9.56 4.48
N LEU A 119 -6.44 -8.78 4.92
CA LEU A 119 -6.54 -7.42 5.40
C LEU A 119 -6.53 -6.52 4.17
N LYS A 120 -7.58 -6.69 3.34
CA LYS A 120 -7.93 -5.80 2.23
C LYS A 120 -8.03 -4.33 2.69
N THR A 121 -8.25 -4.10 3.99
CA THR A 121 -8.64 -2.82 4.55
C THR A 121 -7.51 -1.88 4.99
N GLN A 122 -6.30 -2.36 5.34
CA GLN A 122 -5.25 -1.48 5.88
C GLN A 122 -4.18 -1.07 4.87
N PHE A 123 -3.90 -1.91 3.87
CA PHE A 123 -2.90 -1.58 2.86
C PHE A 123 -3.37 -0.53 1.86
N PHE A 124 -4.67 -0.48 1.55
CA PHE A 124 -5.22 0.48 0.59
C PHE A 124 -5.05 1.94 1.06
N THR A 125 -5.30 2.24 2.33
CA THR A 125 -5.15 3.60 2.87
C THR A 125 -3.69 4.06 2.87
N VAL A 126 -2.76 3.17 3.23
CA VAL A 126 -1.33 3.51 3.25
C VAL A 126 -0.76 3.57 1.84
N LEU A 127 -1.15 2.65 0.95
CA LEU A 127 -0.62 2.59 -0.42
C LEU A 127 -1.19 3.69 -1.32
N VAL A 128 -2.49 4.00 -1.25
CA VAL A 128 -3.07 5.08 -2.07
C VAL A 128 -2.57 6.44 -1.61
N VAL A 129 -2.52 6.69 -0.30
CA VAL A 129 -1.99 7.97 0.22
C VAL A 129 -0.48 8.06 -0.04
N THR A 130 0.30 6.98 0.14
CA THR A 130 1.75 7.03 -0.10
C THR A 130 2.12 7.05 -1.58
N LEU A 131 1.45 6.29 -2.46
CA LEU A 131 1.68 6.36 -3.92
C LEU A 131 1.13 7.64 -4.53
N MET A 132 0.00 8.19 -4.07
CA MET A 132 -0.46 9.51 -4.52
C MET A 132 0.50 10.59 -4.07
N VAL A 133 0.96 10.59 -2.81
CA VAL A 133 1.95 11.57 -2.32
C VAL A 133 3.30 11.41 -3.03
N MET A 134 3.76 10.19 -3.30
CA MET A 134 4.99 9.96 -4.08
C MET A 134 4.85 10.39 -5.54
N ARG A 135 3.72 10.12 -6.19
CA ARG A 135 3.46 10.62 -7.55
C ARG A 135 3.32 12.13 -7.59
N PHE A 136 2.78 12.77 -6.55
CA PHE A 136 2.70 14.22 -6.42
C PHE A 136 4.08 14.86 -6.20
N HIS A 137 4.93 14.27 -5.36
CA HIS A 137 6.33 14.73 -5.18
C HIS A 137 7.18 14.53 -6.45
N LEU A 138 6.97 13.44 -7.19
CA LEU A 138 7.65 13.22 -8.48
C LEU A 138 7.12 14.18 -9.57
N ALA A 139 5.83 14.53 -9.54
CA ALA A 139 5.24 15.49 -10.47
C ALA A 139 5.70 16.94 -10.22
N GLN A 140 5.92 17.33 -8.96
CA GLN A 140 6.40 18.68 -8.61
C GLN A 140 7.89 18.90 -8.90
N ASN A 141 8.68 17.84 -9.07
CA ASN A 141 10.09 17.92 -9.50
C ASN A 141 10.29 17.81 -11.01
N CYS A 142 9.22 17.65 -11.79
CA CYS A 142 9.30 17.65 -13.26
C CYS A 142 9.19 19.09 -13.78
N ASN A 143 10.33 19.78 -13.86
CA ASN A 143 10.52 21.11 -14.47
C ASN A 143 10.32 21.11 -16.00
N LEU A 144 9.28 20.47 -16.53
CA LEU A 144 8.98 20.42 -17.97
C LEU A 144 7.46 20.40 -18.20
N CYS A 145 6.79 21.53 -17.93
CA CYS A 145 5.56 21.89 -18.62
C CYS A 145 5.82 23.19 -19.40
N PRO A 146 5.76 23.20 -20.74
CA PRO A 146 5.90 24.43 -21.51
C PRO A 146 4.72 25.34 -21.18
N GLN A 147 5.02 26.55 -20.72
CA GLN A 147 4.07 27.65 -20.63
C GLN A 147 3.58 27.94 -22.06
N THR A 148 2.35 27.54 -22.39
CA THR A 148 1.64 28.11 -23.53
C THR A 148 1.24 29.53 -23.14
N GLU A 149 2.08 30.50 -23.49
CA GLU A 149 1.73 31.91 -23.44
C GLU A 149 1.19 32.31 -24.82
N SER A 150 -0.10 32.60 -24.86
CA SER A 150 -0.76 33.22 -26.00
C SER A 150 -0.25 34.65 -26.15
N ARG A 151 0.35 34.97 -27.31
CA ARG A 151 0.14 36.27 -27.96
C ARG A 151 0.48 36.21 -29.45
#